data_AF-A0A5R8QAD3-F1
#
_entry.id   AF-A0A5R8QAD3-F1
#
_cell.length_a   1.000
_cell.length_b   1.000
_cell.length_c   1.000
_cell.angle_alpha   90.00
_cell.angle_beta   90.00
_cell.angle_gamma   90.00
#
_symmetry.space_group_name_H-M   'P 1'
#
loop_
_entity.id
_entity.type
_entity.pdbx_description
1 polymer ?
#
loop_
_entity_poly.entity_id
_entity_poly.type
_entity_poly.pdbx_seq_one_letter_code
_entity_poly.pdbx_strand_id
1 'polypeptide(L)'
;MSGNFEEDHRLKSCKRREDALRQLLTETVDKPSREIVEELKKDLGVSRATAYRMMKTFRTCGAVTAPWTRPVGRPKGARCLDPRREQLIQEAIKAYYSHALRPRFRALVEDVQRRCNEELLPPPNWRTIRKRLRDFEGRNRGTSSGAN
;
A
#
# COMPACT_ATOMS: atom_id res chain seq x y z
N MET A 1 -18.17 -4.20 -7.51
CA MET A 1 -17.59 -5.56 -7.46
C MET A 1 -16.74 -5.79 -8.71
N SER A 2 -15.56 -5.17 -8.81
CA SER A 2 -14.77 -5.16 -10.07
C SER A 2 -13.26 -5.35 -9.84
N GLY A 3 -12.81 -5.60 -8.61
CA GLY A 3 -11.39 -5.69 -8.26
C GLY A 3 -10.75 -7.07 -8.50
N ASN A 4 -11.51 -8.15 -8.38
CA ASN A 4 -10.93 -9.50 -8.28
C ASN A 4 -10.47 -10.07 -9.64
N PHE A 5 -11.17 -9.79 -10.75
CA PHE A 5 -10.81 -10.33 -12.07
C PHE A 5 -9.52 -9.74 -12.64
N GLU A 6 -9.27 -8.46 -12.41
CA GLU A 6 -8.02 -7.83 -12.83
C GLU A 6 -6.84 -8.33 -11.98
N GLU A 7 -7.03 -8.52 -10.68
CA GLU A 7 -6.01 -9.06 -9.78
C GLU A 7 -5.64 -10.51 -10.12
N ASP A 8 -6.63 -11.35 -10.46
CA ASP A 8 -6.41 -12.73 -10.89
C ASP A 8 -5.69 -12.83 -12.25
N HIS A 9 -6.08 -12.00 -13.23
CA HIS A 9 -5.40 -11.94 -14.52
C HIS A 9 -3.94 -11.43 -14.40
N ARG A 10 -3.70 -10.48 -13.49
CA ARG A 10 -2.36 -9.97 -13.16
C ARG A 10 -1.51 -11.03 -12.48
N LEU A 11 -2.06 -11.77 -11.50
CA LEU A 11 -1.35 -12.84 -10.81
C LEU A 11 -0.95 -13.97 -11.76
N LYS A 12 -1.85 -14.37 -12.66
CA LYS A 12 -1.56 -15.34 -13.73
C LYS A 12 -0.42 -14.88 -14.65
N SER A 13 -0.43 -13.60 -15.02
CA SER A 13 0.63 -13.00 -15.84
C SER A 13 1.98 -12.88 -15.12
N CYS A 14 1.98 -12.74 -13.79
CA CYS A 14 3.20 -12.74 -12.97
C CYS A 14 3.80 -14.15 -12.86
N LYS A 15 2.98 -15.17 -12.60
CA LYS A 15 3.42 -16.57 -12.51
C LYS A 15 4.06 -17.06 -13.81
N ARG A 16 3.40 -16.83 -14.95
CA ARG A 16 3.95 -17.21 -16.27
C ARG A 16 5.32 -16.59 -16.55
N ARG A 17 5.53 -15.35 -16.10
CA ARG A 17 6.82 -14.65 -16.23
C ARG A 17 7.88 -15.20 -15.30
N GLU A 18 7.48 -15.57 -14.09
CA GLU A 18 8.35 -16.19 -13.10
C GLU A 18 8.82 -17.55 -13.57
N ASP A 19 7.92 -18.38 -14.09
CA ASP A 19 8.24 -19.72 -14.60
C ASP A 19 9.21 -19.65 -15.78
N ALA A 20 8.98 -18.75 -16.75
CA ALA A 20 9.86 -18.56 -17.89
C ALA A 20 11.28 -18.12 -17.48
N LEU A 21 11.39 -17.19 -16.51
CA LEU A 21 12.68 -16.74 -16.00
C LEU A 21 13.36 -17.79 -15.13
N ARG A 22 12.60 -18.57 -14.36
CA ARG A 22 13.13 -19.66 -13.54
C ARG A 22 13.72 -20.75 -14.43
N GLN A 23 12.98 -21.20 -15.45
CA GLN A 23 13.47 -22.18 -16.43
C GLN A 23 14.78 -21.69 -17.08
N LEU A 24 14.79 -20.45 -17.55
CA LEU A 24 15.92 -19.85 -18.26
C LEU A 24 17.15 -19.60 -17.39
N LEU A 25 16.97 -19.29 -16.10
CA LEU A 25 18.06 -19.04 -15.16
C LEU A 25 18.55 -20.29 -14.43
N THR A 26 17.75 -21.37 -14.37
CA THR A 26 18.23 -22.70 -13.93
C THR A 26 19.19 -23.32 -14.96
N GLU A 27 19.01 -23.01 -16.25
CA GLU A 27 19.87 -23.51 -17.34
C GLU A 27 21.18 -22.71 -17.50
N THR A 28 21.29 -21.50 -16.93
CA THR A 28 22.44 -20.61 -17.15
C THR A 28 23.15 -20.20 -15.86
N VAL A 29 24.36 -20.72 -15.66
CA VAL A 29 25.11 -20.60 -14.39
C VAL A 29 25.66 -19.19 -14.13
N ASP A 30 25.95 -18.36 -15.15
CA ASP A 30 26.59 -17.06 -14.89
C ASP A 30 26.11 -15.90 -15.78
N LYS A 31 25.95 -16.10 -17.09
CA LYS A 31 25.55 -15.04 -18.03
C LYS A 31 24.56 -15.56 -19.09
N PRO A 32 23.35 -15.00 -19.19
CA PRO A 32 22.43 -15.37 -20.26
C PRO A 32 23.02 -14.93 -21.60
N SER A 33 23.08 -15.85 -22.57
CA SER A 33 23.54 -15.54 -23.93
C SER A 33 22.60 -14.52 -24.58
N ARG A 34 23.10 -13.81 -25.60
CA ARG A 34 22.31 -12.79 -26.31
C ARG A 34 21.01 -13.36 -26.91
N GLU A 35 21.05 -14.60 -27.35
CA GLU A 35 19.93 -15.35 -27.93
C GLU A 35 18.84 -15.61 -26.90
N ILE A 36 19.24 -16.07 -25.71
CA ILE A 36 18.36 -16.34 -24.58
C ILE A 36 17.59 -15.07 -24.15
N VAL A 37 18.25 -13.91 -24.17
CA VAL A 37 17.58 -12.63 -23.84
C VAL A 37 16.59 -12.19 -24.92
N GLU A 38 16.85 -12.52 -26.19
CA GLU A 38 15.95 -12.21 -27.31
C GLU A 38 14.72 -13.12 -27.33
N GLU A 39 14.89 -14.39 -26.98
CA GLU A 39 13.79 -15.35 -26.77
C GLU A 39 12.89 -14.93 -25.62
N LEU A 40 13.48 -14.63 -24.45
CA LEU A 40 12.74 -14.10 -23.29
C LEU A 40 11.95 -12.82 -23.60
N LYS A 41 12.52 -11.94 -24.44
CA LYS A 41 11.84 -10.72 -24.90
C LYS A 41 10.63 -11.05 -25.76
N LYS A 42 10.73 -12.03 -26.68
CA LYS A 42 9.61 -12.48 -27.50
C LYS A 42 8.52 -13.11 -26.65
N ASP A 43 8.89 -13.99 -25.73
CA ASP A 43 7.95 -14.72 -24.89
C ASP A 43 7.18 -13.83 -23.91
N LEU A 44 7.87 -12.84 -23.34
CA LEU A 44 7.27 -11.93 -22.35
C LEU A 44 6.72 -10.63 -22.96
N GLY A 45 7.03 -10.33 -24.22
CA GLY A 45 6.65 -9.10 -24.92
C GLY A 45 7.25 -7.84 -24.30
N VAL A 46 8.46 -7.90 -23.74
CA VAL A 46 9.09 -6.78 -23.00
C VAL A 46 10.33 -6.25 -23.70
N SER A 47 10.64 -4.95 -23.54
CA SER A 47 11.89 -4.39 -24.05
C SER A 47 13.12 -5.11 -23.49
N ARG A 48 14.24 -5.12 -24.24
CA ARG A 48 15.52 -5.71 -23.82
C ARG A 48 16.03 -5.19 -22.47
N ALA A 49 15.91 -3.88 -22.21
CA ALA A 49 16.30 -3.28 -20.93
C ALA A 49 15.43 -3.78 -19.76
N THR A 50 14.16 -4.09 -20.01
CA THR A 50 13.23 -4.65 -19.02
C THR A 50 13.55 -6.12 -18.73
N ALA A 51 13.89 -6.90 -19.75
CA ALA A 51 14.38 -8.27 -19.56
C ALA A 51 15.63 -8.32 -18.66
N TYR A 52 16.65 -7.48 -18.93
CA TYR A 52 17.84 -7.39 -18.07
C TYR A 52 17.53 -7.00 -16.62
N ARG A 53 16.63 -6.02 -16.42
CA ARG A 53 16.17 -5.64 -15.08
C ARG A 53 15.49 -6.80 -14.36
N MET A 54 14.62 -7.54 -15.05
CA MET A 54 13.93 -8.70 -14.48
C MET A 54 14.91 -9.82 -14.10
N MET A 55 15.88 -10.14 -14.98
CA MET A 55 16.94 -11.12 -14.68
C MET A 55 17.78 -10.70 -13.48
N LYS A 56 18.17 -9.42 -13.37
CA LYS A 56 18.91 -8.88 -12.22
C LYS A 56 18.10 -9.02 -10.92
N THR A 57 16.83 -8.62 -10.93
CA THR A 57 15.95 -8.74 -9.76
C THR A 57 15.77 -10.20 -9.33
N PHE A 58 15.57 -11.11 -10.29
CA PHE A 58 15.46 -12.53 -10.00
C PHE A 58 16.71 -13.10 -9.32
N ARG A 59 17.90 -12.80 -9.85
CA ARG A 59 19.17 -13.22 -9.24
C ARG A 59 19.39 -12.68 -7.82
N THR A 60 18.85 -11.50 -7.52
CA THR A 60 19.05 -10.83 -6.22
C THR A 60 18.03 -11.29 -5.17
N CYS A 61 16.80 -11.61 -5.57
CA CYS A 61 15.68 -11.84 -4.65
C CYS A 61 14.97 -13.19 -4.81
N GLY A 62 15.39 -14.05 -5.76
CA GLY A 62 14.78 -15.36 -6.02
C GLY A 62 13.37 -15.33 -6.64
N ALA A 63 12.80 -14.14 -6.83
CA ALA A 63 11.47 -13.94 -7.40
C ALA A 63 11.52 -12.92 -8.54
N VAL A 64 10.77 -13.18 -9.62
CA VAL A 64 10.49 -12.16 -10.65
C VAL A 64 9.42 -11.24 -10.09
N THR A 65 9.80 -10.35 -9.19
CA THR A 65 8.93 -9.23 -8.87
C THR A 65 8.84 -8.40 -10.15
N ALA A 66 7.70 -8.47 -10.82
CA ALA A 66 7.41 -7.61 -11.96
C ALA A 66 7.74 -6.17 -11.53
N PRO A 67 8.38 -5.34 -12.36
CA PRO A 67 8.76 -3.99 -11.95
C PRO A 67 7.60 -3.15 -11.38
N TRP A 68 6.36 -3.51 -11.73
CA TRP A 68 5.10 -2.94 -11.24
C TRP A 68 4.60 -3.47 -9.88
N THR A 69 5.12 -4.61 -9.40
CA THR A 69 4.84 -5.13 -8.04
C THR A 69 5.70 -4.50 -6.96
N ARG A 70 6.76 -3.76 -7.35
CA ARG A 70 7.47 -2.92 -6.40
C ARG A 70 6.51 -1.81 -5.97
N PRO A 71 6.22 -1.64 -4.67
CA PRO A 71 5.35 -0.55 -4.24
C PRO A 71 6.03 0.77 -4.61
N VAL A 72 5.48 1.45 -5.63
CA VAL A 72 5.96 2.77 -6.04
C VAL A 72 5.30 3.80 -5.12
N GLY A 73 6.13 4.57 -4.42
CA GLY A 73 5.67 5.60 -3.48
C GLY A 73 5.38 5.08 -2.07
N ARG A 74 4.83 5.97 -1.24
CA ARG A 74 4.52 5.68 0.16
C ARG A 74 3.41 4.60 0.23
N PRO A 75 3.57 3.52 1.03
CA PRO A 75 2.60 2.44 1.07
C PRO A 75 1.21 2.96 1.46
N LYS A 76 0.16 2.34 0.91
CA LYS A 76 -1.22 2.68 1.25
C LYS A 76 -1.41 2.53 2.77
N GLY A 77 -1.97 3.57 3.39
CA GLY A 77 -2.18 3.61 4.84
C GLY A 77 -1.01 4.11 5.68
N ALA A 78 0.17 4.34 5.09
CA ALA A 78 1.29 4.90 5.83
C ALA A 78 0.95 6.29 6.38
N ARG A 79 1.26 6.48 7.67
CA ARG A 79 1.01 7.72 8.40
C ARG A 79 2.31 8.54 8.42
N CYS A 80 2.24 9.83 8.06
CA CYS A 80 3.39 10.75 8.08
C CYS A 80 3.42 11.61 9.34
N LEU A 81 2.32 11.61 10.09
CA LEU A 81 2.15 12.46 11.25
C LEU A 81 2.93 11.87 12.43
N ASP A 82 3.46 12.75 13.28
CA ASP A 82 4.12 12.37 14.50
C ASP A 82 3.23 11.45 15.37
N PRO A 83 3.79 10.39 16.00
CA PRO A 83 3.01 9.46 16.80
C PRO A 83 2.17 10.13 17.90
N ARG A 84 2.68 11.20 18.53
CA ARG A 84 1.95 11.91 19.58
C ARG A 84 0.71 12.60 19.03
N ARG A 85 0.84 13.24 17.86
CA ARG A 85 -0.32 13.88 17.20
C ARG A 85 -1.36 12.86 16.75
N GLU A 86 -0.95 11.67 16.32
CA GLU A 86 -1.88 10.59 16.00
C GLU A 86 -2.66 10.12 17.23
N GLN A 87 -2.01 10.05 18.41
CA GLN A 87 -2.67 9.74 19.67
C GLN A 87 -3.72 10.80 20.03
N LEU A 88 -3.35 12.09 19.99
CA LEU A 88 -4.27 13.19 20.29
C LEU A 88 -5.51 13.18 19.38
N ILE A 89 -5.34 12.94 18.08
CA ILE A 89 -6.46 12.82 17.14
C ILE A 89 -7.34 11.63 17.53
N GLN A 90 -6.77 10.48 17.87
CA GLN A 90 -7.51 9.28 18.22
C GLN A 90 -8.30 9.45 19.54
N GLU A 91 -7.72 10.12 20.54
CA GLU A 91 -8.38 10.44 21.80
C GLU A 91 -9.54 11.41 21.60
N ALA A 92 -9.35 12.46 20.80
CA ALA A 92 -10.39 13.42 20.48
C ALA A 92 -11.56 12.76 19.71
N ILE A 93 -11.27 11.87 18.76
CA ILE A 93 -12.30 11.10 18.05
C ILE A 93 -13.05 10.17 19.00
N LYS A 94 -12.38 9.50 19.94
CA LYS A 94 -13.05 8.66 20.94
C LYS A 94 -13.99 9.51 21.81
N ALA A 95 -13.50 10.61 22.35
CA ALA A 95 -14.31 11.53 23.17
C ALA A 95 -15.54 12.06 22.40
N TYR A 96 -15.35 12.41 21.12
CA TYR A 96 -16.43 12.82 20.23
C TYR A 96 -17.57 11.80 20.12
N TYR A 97 -17.22 10.50 20.07
CA TYR A 97 -18.21 9.42 20.00
C TYR A 97 -18.78 9.01 21.37
N SER A 98 -18.08 9.33 22.47
CA SER A 98 -18.58 9.13 23.83
C SER A 98 -19.68 10.13 24.22
N HIS A 99 -19.80 11.25 23.52
CA HIS A 99 -20.85 12.24 23.78
C HIS A 99 -22.19 11.83 23.17
N ALA A 100 -23.24 11.76 24.01
CA ALA A 100 -24.61 11.41 23.60
C ALA A 100 -25.19 12.31 22.49
N LEU A 101 -24.79 13.59 22.46
CA LEU A 101 -25.29 14.59 21.51
C LEU A 101 -24.46 14.73 20.22
N ARG A 102 -23.43 13.89 20.02
CA ARG A 102 -22.47 13.92 18.88
C ARG A 102 -22.16 15.36 18.42
N PRO A 103 -21.15 16.01 19.03
CA PRO A 103 -20.82 17.40 18.69
C PRO A 103 -20.54 17.58 17.20
N ARG A 104 -20.60 18.80 16.67
CA ARG A 104 -20.34 19.05 15.23
C ARG A 104 -18.88 18.73 14.87
N PHE A 105 -18.60 18.33 13.63
CA PHE A 105 -17.22 18.09 13.16
C PHE A 105 -16.27 19.28 13.40
N ARG A 106 -16.78 20.52 13.34
CA ARG A 106 -15.99 21.72 13.66
C ARG A 106 -15.48 21.71 15.11
N ALA A 107 -16.32 21.29 16.07
CA ALA A 107 -15.93 21.17 17.46
C ALA A 107 -14.84 20.10 17.67
N LEU A 108 -14.88 19.00 16.90
CA LEU A 108 -13.78 18.02 16.89
C LEU A 108 -12.47 18.63 16.41
N VAL A 109 -12.51 19.43 15.35
CA VAL A 109 -11.31 20.10 14.82
C VAL A 109 -10.75 21.08 15.86
N GLU A 110 -11.61 21.89 16.47
CA GLU A 110 -11.22 22.85 17.52
C GLU A 110 -10.63 22.13 18.74
N ASP A 111 -11.23 21.00 19.17
CA ASP A 111 -10.70 20.20 20.28
C ASP A 111 -9.32 19.60 19.98
N VAL A 112 -9.12 19.04 18.78
CA VAL A 112 -7.82 18.52 18.35
C VAL A 112 -6.77 19.64 18.30
N GLN A 113 -7.12 20.82 17.77
CA GLN A 113 -6.22 21.96 17.71
C GLN A 113 -5.84 22.45 19.10
N ARG A 114 -6.81 22.55 20.01
CA ARG A 114 -6.58 22.92 21.41
C ARG A 114 -5.61 21.96 22.09
N ARG A 115 -5.83 20.65 22.00
CA ARG A 115 -4.94 19.63 22.58
C ARG A 115 -3.53 19.68 22.00
N CYS A 116 -3.39 19.90 20.69
CA CYS A 116 -2.07 20.06 20.07
C CYS A 116 -1.35 21.32 20.57
N ASN A 117 -2.07 22.43 20.75
CA ASN A 117 -1.49 23.67 21.27
C ASN A 117 -1.08 23.55 22.74
N GLU A 118 -1.87 22.85 23.57
CA GLU A 118 -1.53 22.54 24.97
C GLU A 118 -0.21 21.76 25.10
N GLU A 119 0.13 20.95 24.09
CA GLU A 119 1.37 20.19 24.03
C GLU A 119 2.48 20.84 23.17
N LEU A 120 2.30 22.10 22.76
CA LEU A 120 3.25 22.83 21.90
C LEU A 120 3.54 22.11 20.56
N LEU A 121 2.58 21.32 20.07
CA LEU A 121 2.66 20.62 18.79
C LEU A 121 1.91 21.39 17.70
N PRO A 122 2.45 21.47 16.47
CA PRO A 122 1.77 22.17 15.41
C PRO A 122 0.49 21.41 15.00
N PRO A 123 -0.65 22.10 14.95
CA PRO A 123 -1.95 21.48 14.78
C PRO A 123 -2.07 20.78 13.42
N PRO A 124 -2.70 19.60 13.37
CA PRO A 124 -2.94 18.91 12.11
C PRO A 124 -3.97 19.64 11.26
N ASN A 125 -3.84 19.52 9.93
CA ASN A 125 -4.84 20.04 9.00
C ASN A 125 -6.20 19.33 9.20
N TRP A 126 -7.31 20.07 9.09
CA TRP A 126 -8.66 19.52 9.23
C TRP A 126 -8.95 18.34 8.28
N ARG A 127 -8.32 18.30 7.09
CA ARG A 127 -8.43 17.17 6.14
C ARG A 127 -7.85 15.88 6.72
N THR A 128 -6.75 15.99 7.47
CA THR A 128 -6.14 14.86 8.20
C THR A 128 -7.11 14.34 9.25
N ILE A 129 -7.70 15.24 10.05
CA ILE A 129 -8.69 14.88 11.07
C ILE A 129 -9.91 14.21 10.43
N ARG A 130 -10.44 14.76 9.32
CA ARG A 130 -11.56 14.15 8.58
C ARG A 130 -11.23 12.75 8.04
N LYS A 131 -10.00 12.55 7.54
CA LYS A 131 -9.54 11.24 7.10
C LYS A 131 -9.50 10.25 8.28
N ARG A 132 -8.94 10.67 9.42
CA ARG A 132 -8.86 9.84 10.64
C ARG A 132 -10.23 9.48 11.21
N LEU A 133 -11.18 10.41 11.13
CA LEU A 133 -12.57 10.17 11.51
C LEU A 133 -13.21 9.09 10.63
N ARG A 134 -13.04 9.17 9.30
CA ARG A 134 -13.53 8.14 8.38
C ARG A 134 -12.85 6.78 8.59
N ASP A 135 -11.54 6.78 8.83
CA ASP A 135 -10.80 5.55 9.14
C ASP A 135 -11.30 4.90 10.45
N PHE A 136 -11.75 5.71 11.42
CA PHE A 136 -12.36 5.24 12.66
C PHE A 136 -13.78 4.69 12.42
N GLU A 137 -14.62 5.41 11.67
CA GLU A 137 -15.96 4.97 11.30
C GLU A 137 -15.96 3.67 10.49
N GLY A 138 -15.06 3.54 9.51
CA GLY A 138 -14.91 2.33 8.72
C GLY A 138 -14.54 1.10 9.57
N ARG A 139 -13.68 1.29 10.57
CA ARG A 139 -13.33 0.23 11.54
C ARG A 139 -14.51 -0.14 12.43
N ASN A 140 -15.28 0.84 12.91
CA ASN A 140 -16.39 0.61 13.83
C ASN A 140 -17.64 0.03 13.14
N ARG A 141 -17.80 0.21 11.82
CA ARG A 141 -18.89 -0.44 11.06
C ARG A 141 -18.58 -1.90 10.73
N GLY A 142 -17.31 -2.26 10.56
CA GLY A 142 -16.89 -3.64 10.26
C GLY A 142 -17.08 -4.61 11.43
N THR A 143 -17.17 -4.12 12.66
CA THR A 143 -17.34 -4.94 13.88
C THR A 143 -18.79 -5.31 14.17
N SER A 144 -19.77 -4.72 13.48
CA SER A 144 -21.22 -4.95 13.72
C SER A 144 -21.86 -6.00 12.80
N SER A 145 -21.09 -6.67 11.93
CA SER A 145 -21.61 -7.62 10.92
C SER A 145 -21.30 -9.10 11.23
N GLY A 146 -21.05 -9.45 12.49
CA GLY A 146 -20.69 -10.81 12.93
C GLY A 146 -21.50 -11.32 14.11
N ALA A 147 -22.79 -10.98 14.19
CA ALA A 147 -23.72 -11.54 15.16
C ALA A 147 -25.07 -11.75 14.48
N ASN A 148 -25.23 -12.88 13.81
CA ASN A 148 -26.49 -13.61 13.65
C ASN A 148 -26.16 -15.08 13.40
#